data_AF-A0A261AVY2-F1
#
_entry.id   AF-A0A261AVY2-F1
#
_cell.length_a   1.000
_cell.length_b   1.000
_cell.length_c   1.000
_cell.angle_alpha   90.00
_cell.angle_beta   90.00
_cell.angle_gamma   90.00
#
_symmetry.space_group_name_H-M   'P 1'
#
loop_
_entity.id
_entity.type
_entity.pdbx_description
1 polymer ?
#
loop_
_entity_poly.entity_id
_entity_poly.type
_entity_poly.pdbx_seq_one_letter_code
_entity_poly.pdbx_strand_id
1 'polypeptide(L)'
;MNRLRKMFKRSATVAPESVSNTERLEKLKKEYEILEKEIKEEKEKRREIEQHLDKVRKRFAISTLECVFSEMEIQRQVEKNETLEKTIECQKKKLSELEKQQEKDREWDYIYDVLSRNSPTSSNFQSLFGLLKTEKEQTKKYRKKMLYVYKKLQEAQEKSDETTKPWKMCEICDTEYGEAADSVPRVLACGHTICHTCATKLATSEYLRCPFDRKCTNLSNCTLESLPKNFTVLHM
;
A
#
# COMPACT_ATOMS: atom_id res chain seq x y z
N MET A 1 29.85 -33.26 118.21
CA MET A 1 28.84 -32.51 117.42
C MET A 1 28.87 -33.00 115.97
N ASN A 2 27.69 -33.00 115.33
CA ASN A 2 27.35 -33.38 113.93
C ASN A 2 27.28 -34.89 113.61
N ARG A 3 26.08 -35.51 113.66
CA ARG A 3 24.93 -35.48 112.69
C ARG A 3 25.21 -36.41 111.50
N LEU A 4 24.66 -37.64 111.42
CA LEU A 4 23.27 -38.09 111.18
C LEU A 4 23.03 -38.57 109.72
N ARG A 5 22.31 -39.70 109.63
CA ARG A 5 21.48 -40.26 108.52
C ARG A 5 22.13 -41.36 107.66
N LYS A 6 21.72 -42.63 107.80
CA LYS A 6 20.46 -43.30 107.40
C LYS A 6 20.41 -43.63 105.90
N MET A 7 20.44 -44.94 105.64
CA MET A 7 19.70 -45.77 104.66
C MET A 7 19.09 -45.08 103.44
N PHE A 8 19.17 -45.72 102.25
CA PHE A 8 17.99 -46.28 101.56
C PHE A 8 18.36 -47.03 100.28
N LYS A 9 17.70 -48.17 100.07
CA LYS A 9 17.66 -48.99 98.87
C LYS A 9 17.24 -48.16 97.65
N ARG A 10 17.85 -48.41 96.48
CA ARG A 10 17.24 -48.08 95.19
C ARG A 10 17.08 -49.37 94.38
N SER A 11 15.86 -49.88 94.39
CA SER A 11 15.28 -50.60 93.26
C SER A 11 14.26 -49.65 92.63
N ALA A 12 14.41 -49.38 91.34
CA ALA A 12 13.37 -48.79 90.50
C ALA A 12 13.71 -49.13 89.03
N THR A 13 13.04 -50.18 88.56
CA THR A 13 12.59 -50.44 87.19
C THR A 13 12.81 -49.31 86.16
N VAL A 14 13.57 -49.60 85.11
CA VAL A 14 13.73 -48.74 83.92
C VAL A 14 13.10 -49.43 82.71
N ALA A 15 11.91 -48.96 82.34
CA ALA A 15 11.32 -48.89 80.99
C ALA A 15 10.10 -47.95 81.12
N PRO A 16 9.85 -46.92 80.26
CA PRO A 16 9.47 -47.15 78.86
C PRO A 16 9.70 -45.94 77.89
N GLU A 17 10.90 -45.34 77.79
CA GLU A 17 11.09 -44.20 76.83
C GLU A 17 11.46 -44.65 75.40
N SER A 18 12.10 -45.80 75.24
CA SER A 18 12.54 -46.31 73.94
C SER A 18 11.39 -46.82 73.06
N VAL A 19 10.33 -47.38 73.66
CA VAL A 19 9.13 -47.90 72.96
C VAL A 19 8.24 -46.75 72.44
N SER A 20 8.22 -45.62 73.13
CA SER A 20 7.45 -44.42 72.75
C SER A 20 8.03 -43.70 71.53
N ASN A 21 9.36 -43.63 71.44
CA ASN A 21 10.05 -42.99 70.32
C ASN A 21 9.99 -43.84 69.04
N THR A 22 9.98 -45.17 69.14
CA THR A 22 9.82 -46.06 67.98
C THR A 22 8.43 -45.98 67.35
N GLU A 23 7.37 -45.93 68.15
CA GLU A 23 5.99 -45.73 67.63
C GLU A 23 5.83 -44.35 66.96
N ARG A 24 6.45 -43.32 67.54
CA ARG A 24 6.43 -41.96 66.97
C ARG A 24 7.17 -41.89 65.65
N LEU A 25 8.30 -42.60 65.53
CA LEU A 25 9.05 -42.71 64.27
C LEU A 25 8.26 -43.46 63.19
N GLU A 26 7.53 -44.51 63.56
CA GLU A 26 6.64 -45.23 62.63
C GLU A 26 5.46 -44.40 62.15
N LYS A 27 4.86 -43.59 63.04
CA LYS A 27 3.83 -42.61 62.63
C LYS A 27 4.38 -41.57 61.66
N LEU A 28 5.54 -40.99 61.96
CA LEU A 28 6.21 -40.02 61.09
C LEU A 28 6.57 -40.61 59.73
N LYS A 29 7.00 -41.87 59.66
CA LYS A 29 7.27 -42.56 58.39
C LYS A 29 6.01 -42.73 57.55
N LYS A 30 4.88 -43.12 58.18
CA LYS A 30 3.58 -43.24 57.49
C LYS A 30 3.08 -41.89 57.01
N GLU A 31 3.21 -40.85 57.82
CA GLU A 31 2.87 -39.47 57.43
C GLU A 31 3.74 -38.98 56.27
N TYR A 32 5.04 -39.28 56.30
CA TYR A 32 5.96 -38.95 55.22
C TYR A 32 5.60 -39.68 53.90
N GLU A 33 5.25 -40.97 53.96
CA GLU A 33 4.78 -41.71 52.79
C GLU A 33 3.46 -41.16 52.21
N ILE A 34 2.54 -40.72 53.08
CA ILE A 34 1.28 -40.09 52.65
C ILE A 34 1.59 -38.74 51.96
N LEU A 35 2.41 -37.90 52.59
CA LEU A 35 2.82 -36.61 52.02
C LEU A 35 3.59 -36.78 50.69
N GLU A 36 4.44 -37.80 50.55
CA GLU A 36 5.11 -38.08 49.28
C GLU A 36 4.13 -38.42 48.17
N LYS A 37 3.06 -39.18 48.47
CA LYS A 37 2.00 -39.48 47.50
C LYS A 37 1.21 -38.22 47.12
N GLU A 38 0.81 -37.42 48.11
CA GLU A 38 0.09 -36.15 47.87
C GLU A 38 0.91 -35.18 47.03
N ILE A 39 2.20 -35.01 47.33
CA ILE A 39 3.12 -34.19 46.53
C ILE A 39 3.22 -34.69 45.09
N LYS A 40 3.23 -36.02 44.89
CA LYS A 40 3.30 -36.62 43.56
C LYS A 40 2.02 -36.37 42.75
N GLU A 41 0.86 -36.54 43.38
CA GLU A 41 -0.44 -36.24 42.77
C GLU A 41 -0.57 -34.76 42.41
N GLU A 42 -0.16 -33.86 43.31
CA GLU A 42 -0.27 -32.42 43.08
C GLU A 42 0.70 -31.93 42.00
N LYS A 43 1.89 -32.55 41.90
CA LYS A 43 2.82 -32.34 40.77
C LYS A 43 2.22 -32.80 39.44
N GLU A 44 1.45 -33.88 39.42
CA GLU A 44 0.79 -34.35 38.21
C GLU A 44 -0.29 -33.38 37.75
N LYS A 45 -1.19 -32.97 38.67
CA LYS A 45 -2.20 -31.94 38.40
C LYS A 45 -1.59 -30.64 37.88
N ARG A 46 -0.47 -30.21 38.47
CA ARG A 46 0.27 -29.02 38.00
C ARG A 46 0.76 -29.19 36.56
N ARG A 47 1.29 -30.37 36.20
CA ARG A 47 1.71 -30.68 34.82
C ARG A 47 0.54 -30.61 33.85
N GLU A 48 -0.62 -31.14 34.22
CA GLU A 48 -1.83 -31.10 33.39
C GLU A 48 -2.31 -29.66 33.14
N ILE A 49 -2.31 -28.84 34.19
CA ILE A 49 -2.69 -27.41 34.10
C ILE A 49 -1.71 -26.65 33.20
N GLU A 50 -0.40 -26.88 33.33
CA GLU A 50 0.61 -26.25 32.48
C GLU A 50 0.43 -26.60 30.99
N GLN A 51 0.16 -27.88 30.69
CA GLN A 51 -0.14 -28.32 29.32
C GLN A 51 -1.41 -27.65 28.77
N HIS A 52 -2.45 -27.52 29.60
CA HIS A 52 -3.68 -26.84 29.19
C HIS A 52 -3.45 -25.35 28.92
N LEU A 53 -2.69 -24.67 29.79
CA LEU A 53 -2.31 -23.27 29.64
C LEU A 53 -1.52 -23.04 28.35
N ASP A 54 -0.58 -23.93 28.01
CA ASP A 54 0.20 -23.83 26.77
C ASP A 54 -0.69 -23.95 25.52
N LYS A 55 -1.65 -24.89 25.52
CA LYS A 55 -2.65 -25.02 24.44
C LYS A 55 -3.53 -23.78 24.28
N VAL A 56 -3.97 -23.18 25.40
CA VAL A 56 -4.78 -21.94 25.37
C VAL A 56 -3.96 -20.78 24.83
N ARG A 57 -2.71 -20.62 25.27
CA ARG A 57 -1.80 -19.57 24.76
C ARG A 57 -1.57 -19.67 23.27
N LYS A 58 -1.29 -20.88 22.76
CA LYS A 58 -1.09 -21.12 21.33
C LYS A 58 -2.34 -20.77 20.51
N ARG A 59 -3.52 -21.18 20.97
CA ARG A 59 -4.79 -20.82 20.31
C ARG A 59 -5.03 -19.31 20.28
N PHE A 60 -4.78 -18.63 21.40
CA PHE A 60 -4.94 -17.17 21.47
C PHE A 60 -3.98 -16.48 20.51
N ALA A 61 -2.70 -16.89 20.48
CA ALA A 61 -1.70 -16.34 19.57
C ALA A 61 -2.10 -16.48 18.08
N ILE A 62 -2.61 -17.66 17.68
CA ILE A 62 -3.11 -17.90 16.32
C ILE A 62 -4.28 -16.96 16.01
N SER A 63 -5.27 -16.88 16.89
CA SER A 63 -6.44 -16.01 16.70
C SER A 63 -6.07 -14.53 16.59
N THR A 64 -5.11 -14.05 17.39
CA THR A 64 -4.60 -12.68 17.24
C THR A 64 -3.92 -12.46 15.89
N LEU A 65 -3.12 -13.41 15.39
CA LEU A 65 -2.49 -13.29 14.07
C LEU A 65 -3.53 -13.25 12.95
N GLU A 66 -4.54 -14.12 13.00
CA GLU A 66 -5.64 -14.14 12.03
C GLU A 66 -6.39 -12.80 11.97
N CYS A 67 -6.61 -12.18 13.14
CA CYS A 67 -7.22 -10.85 13.22
C CYS A 67 -6.35 -9.78 12.53
N VAL A 68 -5.05 -9.77 12.81
CA VAL A 68 -4.09 -8.83 12.20
C VAL A 68 -4.01 -9.01 10.68
N PHE A 69 -3.96 -10.24 10.19
CA PHE A 69 -3.97 -10.50 8.74
C PHE A 69 -5.25 -10.02 8.06
N SER A 70 -6.40 -10.21 8.73
CA SER A 70 -7.70 -9.73 8.23
C SER A 70 -7.72 -8.20 8.18
N GLU A 71 -7.22 -7.55 9.22
CA GLU A 71 -7.12 -6.08 9.29
C GLU A 71 -6.21 -5.51 8.20
N MET A 72 -5.05 -6.14 7.96
CA MET A 72 -4.15 -5.76 6.87
C MET A 72 -4.80 -5.90 5.48
N GLU A 73 -5.54 -6.98 5.23
CA GLU A 73 -6.24 -7.14 3.94
C GLU A 73 -7.35 -6.10 3.79
N ILE A 74 -8.12 -5.82 4.84
CA ILE A 74 -9.13 -4.75 4.83
C ILE A 74 -8.47 -3.40 4.49
N GLN A 75 -7.35 -3.06 5.13
CA GLN A 75 -6.63 -1.82 4.88
C GLN A 75 -6.14 -1.71 3.43
N ARG A 76 -5.59 -2.81 2.89
CA ARG A 76 -5.19 -2.88 1.47
C ARG A 76 -6.36 -2.68 0.51
N GLN A 77 -7.54 -3.19 0.85
CA GLN A 77 -8.74 -2.99 0.04
C GLN A 77 -9.25 -1.55 0.14
N VAL A 78 -9.19 -0.92 1.31
CA VAL A 78 -9.54 0.50 1.50
C VAL A 78 -8.66 1.38 0.62
N GLU A 79 -7.34 1.20 0.63
CA GLU A 79 -6.41 1.97 -0.22
C GLU A 79 -6.72 1.82 -1.71
N LYS A 80 -7.01 0.59 -2.17
CA LYS A 80 -7.43 0.35 -3.55
C LYS A 80 -8.74 1.08 -3.87
N ASN A 81 -9.73 1.03 -2.99
CA ASN A 81 -11.01 1.70 -3.20
C ASN A 81 -10.84 3.22 -3.30
N GLU A 82 -10.01 3.83 -2.44
CA GLU A 82 -9.71 5.26 -2.54
C GLU A 82 -9.06 5.65 -3.87
N THR A 83 -8.16 4.81 -4.39
CA THR A 83 -7.52 5.06 -5.70
C THR A 83 -8.53 4.93 -6.85
N LEU A 84 -9.46 3.99 -6.76
CA LEU A 84 -10.53 3.81 -7.74
C LEU A 84 -11.50 4.98 -7.73
N GLU A 85 -11.87 5.48 -6.54
CA GLU A 85 -12.75 6.64 -6.40
C GLU A 85 -12.15 7.89 -7.06
N LYS A 86 -10.87 8.17 -6.81
CA LYS A 86 -10.13 9.28 -7.46
C LYS A 86 -10.13 9.12 -8.99
N THR A 87 -9.96 7.89 -9.48
CA THR A 87 -9.96 7.59 -10.91
C THR A 87 -11.33 7.84 -11.53
N ILE A 88 -12.41 7.38 -10.88
CA ILE A 88 -13.79 7.61 -11.33
C ILE A 88 -14.09 9.11 -11.39
N GLU A 89 -13.66 9.88 -10.38
CA GLU A 89 -13.87 11.33 -10.35
C GLU A 89 -13.14 12.03 -11.50
N CYS A 90 -11.90 11.64 -11.80
CA CYS A 90 -11.16 12.14 -12.96
C CYS A 90 -11.86 11.82 -14.28
N GLN A 91 -12.40 10.60 -14.42
CA GLN A 91 -13.14 10.20 -15.62
C GLN A 91 -14.44 10.99 -15.80
N LYS A 92 -15.19 11.25 -14.71
CA LYS A 92 -16.40 12.09 -14.74
C LYS A 92 -16.12 13.50 -15.24
N LYS A 93 -15.03 14.12 -14.79
CA LYS A 93 -14.63 15.46 -15.26
C LYS A 93 -14.33 15.48 -16.76
N LYS A 94 -13.57 14.51 -17.26
CA LYS A 94 -13.28 14.37 -18.70
C LYS A 94 -14.56 14.17 -19.52
N LEU A 95 -15.50 13.38 -19.01
CA LEU A 95 -16.77 13.15 -19.68
C LEU A 95 -17.59 14.45 -19.78
N SER A 96 -17.66 15.23 -18.69
CA SER A 96 -18.30 16.55 -18.71
C SER A 96 -17.64 17.53 -19.69
N GLU A 97 -16.31 17.51 -19.82
CA GLU A 97 -15.59 18.34 -20.81
C GLU A 97 -15.93 17.93 -22.25
N LEU A 98 -15.99 16.62 -22.52
CA LEU A 98 -16.37 16.10 -23.83
C LEU A 98 -17.81 16.44 -24.19
N GLU A 99 -18.74 16.36 -23.25
CA GLU A 99 -20.14 16.77 -23.45
C GLU A 99 -20.24 18.25 -23.83
N LYS A 100 -19.53 19.13 -23.10
CA LYS A 100 -19.47 20.57 -23.43
C LYS A 100 -18.87 20.81 -24.82
N GLN A 101 -17.85 20.05 -25.20
CA GLN A 101 -17.27 20.15 -26.54
C GLN A 101 -18.28 19.71 -27.61
N GLN A 102 -19.01 18.63 -27.36
CA GLN A 102 -20.04 18.14 -28.27
C GLN A 102 -21.21 19.12 -28.41
N GLU A 103 -21.58 19.83 -27.34
CA GLU A 103 -22.58 20.91 -27.36
C GLU A 103 -22.13 22.03 -28.29
N LYS A 104 -20.89 22.53 -28.12
CA LYS A 104 -20.31 23.56 -28.99
C LYS A 104 -20.25 23.11 -30.44
N ASP A 105 -19.84 21.87 -30.68
CA ASP A 105 -19.77 21.32 -32.04
C ASP A 105 -21.17 21.29 -32.67
N ARG A 106 -22.22 20.95 -31.90
CA ARG A 106 -23.62 21.00 -32.34
C ARG A 106 -24.12 22.43 -32.62
N GLU A 107 -23.78 23.38 -31.76
CA GLU A 107 -24.09 24.80 -31.98
C GLU A 107 -23.44 25.32 -33.27
N TRP A 108 -22.17 24.97 -33.49
CA TRP A 108 -21.46 25.31 -34.72
C TRP A 108 -22.11 24.69 -35.95
N ASP A 109 -22.56 23.43 -35.87
CA ASP A 109 -23.30 22.76 -36.96
C ASP A 109 -24.65 23.43 -37.24
N TYR A 110 -25.36 23.89 -36.20
CA TYR A 110 -26.62 24.63 -36.36
C TYR A 110 -26.40 26.01 -37.00
N ILE A 111 -25.43 26.78 -36.50
CA ILE A 111 -25.05 28.07 -37.09
C ILE A 111 -24.65 27.88 -38.54
N TYR A 112 -23.91 26.81 -38.84
CA TYR A 112 -23.53 26.44 -40.20
C TYR A 112 -24.75 26.18 -41.12
N ASP A 113 -25.74 25.43 -40.65
CA ASP A 113 -26.98 25.15 -41.41
C ASP A 113 -27.78 26.44 -41.69
N VAL A 114 -27.92 27.32 -40.69
CA VAL A 114 -28.60 28.62 -40.84
C VAL A 114 -27.87 29.53 -41.83
N LEU A 115 -26.54 29.67 -41.70
CA LEU A 115 -25.73 30.46 -42.62
C LEU A 115 -25.78 29.91 -44.06
N SER A 116 -25.87 28.59 -44.22
CA SER A 116 -25.98 27.92 -45.52
C SER A 116 -27.31 28.22 -46.22
N ARG A 117 -28.39 28.48 -45.48
CA ARG A 117 -29.73 28.78 -46.04
C ARG A 117 -29.96 30.27 -46.32
N ASN A 118 -29.30 31.18 -45.60
CA ASN A 118 -29.59 32.62 -45.63
C ASN A 118 -28.57 33.47 -46.42
N SER A 119 -27.46 32.91 -46.90
CA SER A 119 -26.48 33.66 -47.69
C SER A 119 -26.90 33.79 -49.16
N PRO A 120 -26.73 34.95 -49.82
CA PRO A 120 -26.99 35.10 -51.24
C PRO A 120 -26.18 34.06 -52.03
N THR A 121 -26.85 33.41 -52.97
CA THR A 121 -26.30 32.47 -53.95
C THR A 121 -25.17 33.10 -54.77
N SER A 122 -23.97 33.09 -54.21
CA SER A 122 -22.73 33.10 -54.97
C SER A 122 -22.17 31.69 -54.94
N SER A 123 -22.16 31.04 -56.10
CA SER A 123 -21.55 29.72 -56.35
C SER A 123 -20.15 29.56 -55.70
N ASN A 124 -19.44 30.67 -55.47
CA ASN A 124 -18.08 30.69 -54.91
C ASN A 124 -18.04 30.47 -53.39
N PHE A 125 -19.09 30.78 -52.64
CA PHE A 125 -19.06 30.69 -51.17
C PHE A 125 -19.34 29.26 -50.68
N GLN A 126 -20.28 28.56 -51.34
CA GLN A 126 -20.57 27.15 -51.06
C GLN A 126 -19.39 26.24 -51.46
N SER A 127 -18.67 26.57 -52.54
CA SER A 127 -17.47 25.85 -52.95
C SER A 127 -16.30 26.08 -52.00
N LEU A 128 -16.08 27.31 -51.51
CA LEU A 128 -15.03 27.65 -50.55
C LEU A 128 -15.19 26.91 -49.21
N PHE A 129 -16.42 26.84 -48.68
CA PHE A 129 -16.68 26.10 -47.44
C PHE A 129 -16.57 24.60 -47.60
N GLY A 130 -17.04 24.05 -48.73
CA GLY A 130 -16.80 22.65 -49.09
C GLY A 130 -15.31 22.34 -49.10
N LEU A 131 -14.51 23.23 -49.70
CA LEU A 131 -13.05 23.12 -49.74
C LEU A 131 -12.46 23.12 -48.31
N LEU A 132 -12.80 24.10 -47.47
CA LEU A 132 -12.31 24.20 -46.08
C LEU A 132 -12.66 22.96 -45.24
N LYS A 133 -13.86 22.41 -45.41
CA LYS A 133 -14.26 21.17 -44.73
C LYS A 133 -13.41 19.99 -45.20
N THR A 134 -13.22 19.85 -46.51
CA THR A 134 -12.37 18.79 -47.06
C THR A 134 -10.91 18.95 -46.64
N GLU A 135 -10.36 20.16 -46.61
CA GLU A 135 -9.01 20.47 -46.13
C GLU A 135 -8.83 20.13 -44.65
N LYS A 136 -9.82 20.46 -43.80
CA LYS A 136 -9.81 20.11 -42.37
C LYS A 136 -9.85 18.60 -42.15
N GLU A 137 -10.70 17.88 -42.90
CA GLU A 137 -10.80 16.42 -42.84
C GLU A 137 -9.52 15.75 -43.37
N GLN A 138 -8.97 16.29 -44.46
CA GLN A 138 -7.69 15.88 -45.02
C GLN A 138 -6.56 16.08 -44.01
N THR A 139 -6.49 17.24 -43.35
CA THR A 139 -5.49 17.53 -42.32
C THR A 139 -5.58 16.55 -41.15
N LYS A 140 -6.79 16.24 -40.67
CA LYS A 140 -7.00 15.20 -39.64
C LYS A 140 -6.52 13.83 -40.11
N LYS A 141 -6.83 13.47 -41.36
CA LYS A 141 -6.42 12.19 -41.97
C LYS A 141 -4.91 12.10 -42.13
N TYR A 142 -4.26 13.14 -42.65
CA TYR A 142 -2.81 13.22 -42.78
C TYR A 142 -2.12 13.18 -41.42
N ARG A 143 -2.64 13.89 -40.41
CA ARG A 143 -2.13 13.81 -39.04
C ARG A 143 -2.19 12.39 -38.49
N LYS A 144 -3.31 11.67 -38.66
CA LYS A 144 -3.44 10.25 -38.24
C LYS A 144 -2.45 9.34 -38.97
N LYS A 145 -2.31 9.49 -40.29
CA LYS A 145 -1.34 8.72 -41.09
C LYS A 145 0.10 9.00 -40.65
N MET A 146 0.42 10.27 -40.46
CA MET A 146 1.74 10.71 -40.01
C MET A 146 2.07 10.12 -38.63
N LEU A 147 1.16 10.19 -37.66
CA LEU A 147 1.34 9.55 -36.34
C LEU A 147 1.56 8.04 -36.45
N TYR A 148 0.81 7.36 -37.32
CA TYR A 148 1.00 5.93 -37.57
C TYR A 148 2.39 5.60 -38.14
N VAL A 149 2.85 6.37 -39.13
CA VAL A 149 4.18 6.21 -39.73
C VAL A 149 5.27 6.48 -38.71
N TYR A 150 5.15 7.54 -37.88
CA TYR A 150 6.08 7.81 -36.80
C TYR A 150 6.21 6.64 -35.83
N LYS A 151 5.08 6.07 -35.40
CA LYS A 151 5.07 4.89 -34.53
C LYS A 151 5.80 3.69 -35.17
N LYS A 152 5.58 3.45 -36.46
CA LYS A 152 6.24 2.36 -37.19
C LYS A 152 7.75 2.57 -37.36
N LEU A 153 8.19 3.80 -37.59
CA LEU A 153 9.61 4.16 -37.66
C LEU A 153 10.28 3.98 -36.29
N GLN A 154 9.60 4.39 -35.22
CA GLN A 154 10.06 4.22 -33.86
C GLN A 154 10.24 2.74 -33.51
N GLU A 155 9.25 1.89 -33.80
CA GLU A 155 9.32 0.42 -33.62
C GLU A 155 10.47 -0.22 -34.42
N ALA A 156 10.86 0.36 -35.57
CA ALA A 156 11.97 -0.13 -36.39
C ALA A 156 13.34 0.32 -35.85
N GLN A 157 13.44 1.57 -35.38
CA GLN A 157 14.65 2.10 -34.75
C GLN A 157 14.96 1.46 -33.39
N GLU A 158 13.92 1.14 -32.60
CA GLU A 158 14.08 0.47 -31.31
C GLU A 158 14.53 -0.99 -31.45
N LYS A 159 14.34 -1.61 -32.62
CA LYS A 159 14.87 -2.95 -32.93
C LYS A 159 16.33 -2.95 -33.38
N SER A 160 16.87 -1.81 -33.83
CA SER A 160 18.25 -1.69 -34.30
C SER A 160 19.24 -1.19 -33.24
N ASP A 161 18.77 -0.43 -32.25
CA ASP A 161 19.58 0.06 -31.14
C ASP A 161 19.36 -0.83 -29.91
N GLU A 162 20.29 -1.75 -29.65
CA GLU A 162 20.29 -2.61 -28.45
C GLU A 162 20.61 -1.83 -27.15
N THR A 163 20.83 -0.51 -27.27
CA THR A 163 21.10 0.42 -26.16
C THR A 163 19.85 1.20 -25.76
N THR A 164 19.44 1.05 -24.50
CA THR A 164 18.41 1.88 -23.85
C THR A 164 18.77 3.37 -23.97
N LYS A 165 17.91 4.13 -24.66
CA LYS A 165 18.11 5.57 -24.92
C LYS A 165 18.01 6.34 -23.59
N PRO A 166 19.09 6.99 -23.10
CA PRO A 166 19.08 7.63 -21.79
C PRO A 166 18.01 8.70 -21.63
N TRP A 167 17.70 9.44 -22.70
CA TRP A 167 16.67 10.49 -22.70
C TRP A 167 15.23 9.97 -22.60
N LYS A 168 15.00 8.65 -22.77
CA LYS A 168 13.70 8.00 -22.51
C LYS A 168 13.56 7.51 -21.08
N MET A 169 14.61 7.61 -20.27
CA MET A 169 14.62 7.08 -18.92
C MET A 169 14.48 8.21 -17.91
N CYS A 170 13.75 7.95 -16.84
CA CYS A 170 13.74 8.85 -15.69
C CYS A 170 15.10 8.80 -14.97
N GLU A 171 15.81 9.93 -14.91
CA GLU A 171 17.15 10.04 -14.27
C GLU A 171 17.16 9.75 -12.75
N ILE A 172 16.00 9.51 -12.13
CA ILE A 172 15.86 9.20 -10.69
C ILE A 172 15.68 7.71 -10.44
N CYS A 173 14.91 7.03 -11.29
CA CYS A 173 14.48 5.64 -11.05
C CYS A 173 14.76 4.70 -12.23
N ASP A 174 15.45 5.18 -13.27
CA ASP A 174 15.81 4.44 -14.47
C ASP A 174 14.64 3.64 -15.05
N THR A 175 13.44 4.23 -15.00
CA THR A 175 12.24 3.67 -15.61
C THR A 175 11.95 4.41 -16.91
N GLU A 176 11.63 3.67 -17.96
CA GLU A 176 11.27 4.25 -19.25
C GLU A 176 9.97 5.05 -19.14
N TYR A 177 9.96 6.24 -19.75
CA TYR A 177 8.79 7.09 -19.82
C TYR A 177 7.72 6.47 -20.73
N GLY A 178 6.45 6.62 -20.34
CA GLY A 178 5.34 6.08 -21.11
C GLY A 178 4.03 6.82 -20.89
N GLU A 179 3.00 6.42 -21.63
CA GLU A 179 1.66 7.00 -21.49
C GLU A 179 0.91 6.48 -20.25
N ALA A 180 1.39 5.42 -19.61
CA ALA A 180 0.85 4.87 -18.38
C ALA A 180 1.02 5.85 -17.22
N ALA A 181 0.00 5.97 -16.35
CA ALA A 181 -0.10 7.01 -15.32
C ALA A 181 1.19 7.19 -14.48
N ASP A 182 1.86 6.09 -14.16
CA ASP A 182 3.06 6.05 -13.30
C ASP A 182 4.33 6.53 -14.02
N SER A 183 4.47 6.17 -15.31
CA SER A 183 5.64 6.50 -16.12
C SER A 183 5.48 7.78 -16.95
N VAL A 184 4.39 8.52 -16.79
CA VAL A 184 4.20 9.79 -17.52
C VAL A 184 5.32 10.79 -17.18
N PRO A 185 6.08 11.29 -18.16
CA PRO A 185 7.06 12.34 -17.95
C PRO A 185 6.36 13.68 -17.66
N ARG A 186 6.59 14.22 -16.47
CA ARG A 186 6.07 15.51 -16.00
C ARG A 186 7.16 16.57 -16.06
N VAL A 187 6.84 17.72 -16.63
CA VAL A 187 7.75 18.87 -16.71
C VAL A 187 7.56 19.76 -15.49
N LEU A 188 8.63 20.01 -14.74
CA LEU A 188 8.66 20.93 -13.61
C LEU A 188 8.75 22.39 -14.08
N ALA A 189 8.48 23.35 -13.19
CA ALA A 189 8.56 24.78 -13.53
C ALA A 189 9.95 25.22 -14.04
N CYS A 190 11.01 24.49 -13.67
CA CYS A 190 12.37 24.73 -14.14
C CYS A 190 12.71 24.09 -15.50
N GLY A 191 11.82 23.27 -16.06
CA GLY A 191 12.00 22.58 -17.34
C GLY A 191 12.52 21.14 -17.23
N HIS A 192 13.01 20.71 -16.06
CA HIS A 192 13.41 19.31 -15.86
C HIS A 192 12.21 18.36 -15.93
N THR A 193 12.45 17.15 -16.45
CA THR A 193 11.43 16.13 -16.61
C THR A 193 11.67 14.97 -15.64
N ILE A 194 10.64 14.54 -14.92
CA ILE A 194 10.68 13.38 -14.02
C ILE A 194 9.42 12.54 -14.20
N CYS A 195 9.46 11.23 -13.90
CA CYS A 195 8.24 10.41 -14.03
C CYS A 195 7.23 10.79 -12.95
N HIS A 196 5.95 10.52 -13.20
CA HIS A 196 4.87 10.86 -12.27
C HIS A 196 5.09 10.21 -10.90
N THR A 197 5.53 8.95 -10.85
CA THR A 197 5.84 8.28 -9.57
C THR A 197 6.94 8.99 -8.77
N CYS A 198 8.03 9.42 -9.43
CA CYS A 198 9.08 10.20 -8.75
C CYS A 198 8.58 11.57 -8.33
N ALA A 199 7.74 12.23 -9.14
CA ALA A 199 7.12 13.49 -8.77
C ALA A 199 6.25 13.35 -7.51
N THR A 200 5.46 12.28 -7.41
CA THR A 200 4.63 11.99 -6.23
C THR A 200 5.46 11.74 -4.97
N LYS A 201 6.61 11.07 -5.09
CA LYS A 201 7.53 10.84 -3.97
C LYS A 201 8.25 12.11 -3.49
N LEU A 202 8.50 13.05 -4.39
CA LEU A 202 9.25 14.29 -4.11
C LEU A 202 8.36 15.49 -3.79
N ALA A 203 7.06 15.40 -4.07
CA ALA A 203 6.11 16.46 -3.80
C ALA A 203 5.75 16.53 -2.31
N THR A 204 5.56 17.76 -1.84
CA THR A 204 4.84 18.07 -0.60
C THR A 204 3.43 18.55 -0.92
N SER A 205 2.62 18.84 0.08
CA SER A 205 1.27 19.38 -0.11
C SER A 205 1.24 20.71 -0.88
N GLU A 206 2.31 21.50 -0.84
CA GLU A 206 2.33 22.86 -1.39
C GLU A 206 3.32 23.06 -2.54
N TYR A 207 4.38 22.26 -2.61
CA TYR A 207 5.41 22.42 -3.63
C TYR A 207 6.18 21.13 -3.92
N LEU A 208 6.78 21.07 -5.10
CA LEU A 208 7.75 20.06 -5.49
C LEU A 208 9.09 20.73 -5.74
N ARG A 209 10.14 20.30 -5.03
CA ARG A 209 11.50 20.79 -5.24
C ARG A 209 12.22 19.92 -6.26
N CYS A 210 12.69 20.52 -7.34
CA CYS A 210 13.43 19.81 -8.37
C CYS A 210 14.68 19.14 -7.79
N PRO A 211 14.94 17.84 -8.05
CA PRO A 211 16.12 17.16 -7.53
C PRO A 211 17.43 17.60 -8.18
N PHE A 212 17.36 18.20 -9.38
CA PHE A 212 18.54 18.59 -10.16
C PHE A 212 19.01 20.01 -9.83
N ASP A 213 18.10 20.99 -9.82
CA ASP A 213 18.43 22.42 -9.63
C ASP A 213 17.78 23.07 -8.41
N ARG A 214 17.05 22.28 -7.60
CA ARG A 214 16.41 22.69 -6.34
C ARG A 214 15.37 23.82 -6.47
N LYS A 215 14.96 24.18 -7.69
CA LYS A 215 13.89 25.16 -7.90
C LYS A 215 12.53 24.55 -7.53
N CYS A 216 11.67 25.36 -6.93
CA CYS A 216 10.35 24.93 -6.49
C CYS A 216 9.32 25.09 -7.62
N THR A 217 8.53 24.03 -7.83
CA THR A 217 7.29 24.05 -8.59
C THR A 217 6.14 24.18 -7.59
N ASN A 218 5.34 25.24 -7.70
CA ASN A 218 4.20 25.47 -6.82
C ASN A 218 3.06 24.50 -7.17
N LEU A 219 2.50 23.83 -6.17
CA LEU A 219 1.37 22.89 -6.27
C LEU A 219 0.14 23.35 -5.47
N SER A 220 0.17 24.55 -4.86
CA SER A 220 -0.90 25.06 -3.99
C SER A 220 -2.28 25.06 -4.65
N ASN A 221 -2.32 25.31 -5.96
CA ASN A 221 -3.56 25.38 -6.76
C ASN A 221 -3.66 24.28 -7.83
N CYS A 222 -2.70 23.35 -7.87
CA CYS A 222 -2.50 22.43 -8.98
C CYS A 222 -2.06 21.05 -8.49
N THR A 223 -2.76 19.98 -8.90
CA THR A 223 -2.32 18.62 -8.61
C THR A 223 -1.12 18.23 -9.47
N LEU A 224 -0.33 17.24 -9.05
CA LEU A 224 0.76 16.70 -9.89
C LEU A 224 0.28 16.22 -11.26
N GLU A 225 -0.99 15.83 -11.35
CA GLU A 225 -1.63 15.40 -12.59
C GLU A 225 -1.87 16.54 -13.58
N SER A 226 -1.88 17.78 -13.10
CA SER A 226 -2.01 19.00 -13.92
C SER A 226 -0.68 19.50 -14.49
N LEU A 227 0.47 18.99 -14.00
CA LEU A 227 1.76 19.36 -14.55
C LEU A 227 1.87 18.93 -16.02
N PRO A 228 2.46 19.76 -16.90
CA PRO A 228 2.56 19.46 -18.33
C PRO A 228 3.25 18.12 -18.59
N LYS A 229 2.72 17.37 -19.57
CA LYS A 229 3.36 16.15 -20.07
C LYS A 229 4.47 16.53 -21.06
N ASN A 230 5.61 15.84 -20.98
CA ASN A 230 6.65 15.98 -21.99
C ASN A 230 6.35 15.06 -23.19
N PHE A 231 5.61 15.58 -24.17
CA PHE A 231 5.26 14.85 -25.38
C PHE A 231 6.46 14.54 -26.29
N THR A 232 7.54 15.32 -26.19
CA THR A 232 8.77 15.09 -26.95
C THR A 232 9.40 13.76 -26.55
N VAL A 233 9.48 13.49 -25.24
CA VAL A 233 10.06 12.23 -24.74
C VAL A 233 9.11 11.03 -24.94
N LEU A 234 7.79 11.28 -25.00
CA LEU A 234 6.80 10.23 -25.26
C LEU A 234 6.69 9.78 -26.72
N HIS A 235 7.05 10.64 -27.68
CA HIS A 235 6.75 10.43 -29.10
C HIS A 235 7.98 10.46 -30.02
N MET A 236 9.19 10.65 -29.47
CA MET A 236 10.48 10.48 -30.18
C MET A 236 11.16 9.17 -29.76
#